data_AF-A0A2S2QIY2-F1
#
_entry.id   AF-A0A2S2QIY2-F1
#
_cell.length_a   1.000
_cell.length_b   1.000
_cell.length_c   1.000
_cell.angle_alpha   90.00
_cell.angle_beta   90.00
_cell.angle_gamma   90.00
#
_symmetry.space_group_name_H-M   'P 1'
#
loop_
_entity.id
_entity.type
_entity.pdbx_description
1 polymer ?
#
loop_
_entity_poly.entity_id
_entity_poly.type
_entity_poly.pdbx_seq_one_letter_code
_entity_poly.pdbx_strand_id
1 'polypeptide(L)'
;MDGGKYVVRQLNKLLSKYKKSVSDGYVCSPLSLSRTVSARSRMNRESSRREYLFVVETLPGWSMFEVTVHREGNGSGHEFSDLDDISRINMYGFQSHCTDDWRLKKHCFCVKVERKPHG
;
A
#
# COMPACT_ATOMS: atom_id res chain seq x y z
N MET A 1 -15.63 -6.36 -0.60
CA MET A 1 -14.74 -5.17 -0.63
C MET A 1 -14.17 -4.99 -2.02
N ASP A 2 -14.01 -3.75 -2.48
CA ASP A 2 -13.22 -3.43 -3.67
C ASP A 2 -11.74 -3.77 -3.43
N GLY A 3 -11.11 -4.51 -4.34
CA GLY A 3 -9.73 -4.97 -4.22
C GLY A 3 -8.72 -3.83 -4.13
N GLY A 4 -8.95 -2.71 -4.84
CA GLY A 4 -8.08 -1.54 -4.74
C GLY A 4 -8.11 -0.92 -3.33
N LYS A 5 -9.30 -0.85 -2.71
CA LYS A 5 -9.45 -0.36 -1.33
C LYS A 5 -8.81 -1.30 -0.31
N TYR A 6 -8.85 -2.62 -0.57
CA TYR A 6 -8.14 -3.60 0.26
C TYR A 6 -6.63 -3.36 0.19
N VAL A 7 -6.05 -3.21 -1.00
CA VAL A 7 -4.62 -2.93 -1.19
C VAL A 7 -4.19 -1.69 -0.41
N VAL A 8 -4.90 -0.56 -0.56
CA VAL A 8 -4.55 0.69 0.15
C VAL A 8 -4.62 0.54 1.66
N ARG A 9 -5.57 -0.24 2.19
CA ARG A 9 -5.65 -0.53 3.62
C ARG A 9 -4.41 -1.27 4.13
N GLN A 10 -3.94 -2.26 3.36
CA GLN A 10 -2.77 -3.04 3.74
C GLN A 10 -1.48 -2.20 3.61
N LEU A 11 -1.36 -1.35 2.59
CA LEU A 11 -0.30 -0.36 2.48
C LEU A 11 -0.22 0.52 3.74
N ASN A 12 -1.36 1.05 4.21
CA ASN A 12 -1.40 1.85 5.43
C ASN A 12 -1.04 1.07 6.71
N LYS A 13 -1.36 -0.23 6.78
CA LYS A 13 -0.89 -1.09 7.87
C LYS A 13 0.63 -1.27 7.84
N LEU A 14 1.22 -1.39 6.65
CA LEU A 14 2.68 -1.43 6.49
C LEU A 14 3.31 -0.11 6.97
N LEU A 15 2.77 1.03 6.56
CA LEU A 15 3.26 2.35 7.00
C LEU A 15 3.18 2.52 8.52
N SER A 16 2.11 2.05 9.16
CA SER A 16 1.95 2.16 10.61
C SER A 16 2.91 1.26 11.40
N LYS A 17 3.28 0.10 10.84
CA LYS A 17 4.26 -0.81 11.44
C LYS A 17 5.66 -0.19 11.56
N TYR A 18 6.07 0.61 10.57
CA TYR A 18 7.39 1.23 10.51
C TYR A 18 7.39 2.73 10.88
N LYS A 19 6.36 3.21 11.60
CA LYS A 19 6.22 4.62 11.98
C LYS A 19 7.38 5.19 12.82
N LYS A 20 8.24 4.34 13.39
CA LYS A 20 9.43 4.75 14.16
C LYS A 20 10.68 4.91 13.28
N SER A 21 10.63 4.49 12.03
CA SER A 21 11.74 4.56 11.06
C SER A 21 11.71 5.85 10.24
N VAL A 22 11.11 6.93 10.76
CA VAL A 22 11.04 8.25 10.13
C VAL A 22 11.74 9.28 11.00
N SER A 23 12.40 10.25 10.36
CA SER A 23 13.09 11.36 11.02
C SER A 23 12.16 12.19 11.89
N ASP A 24 12.71 12.75 12.96
CA ASP A 24 11.97 13.58 13.90
C ASP A 24 11.25 14.74 13.21
N GLY A 25 9.99 14.96 13.60
CA GLY A 25 9.14 16.00 13.03
C GLY A 25 8.46 15.62 11.71
N TYR A 26 8.60 14.37 11.25
CA TYR A 26 7.93 13.85 10.06
C TYR A 26 7.14 12.57 10.34
N VAL A 27 6.16 12.30 9.47
CA VAL A 27 5.45 11.03 9.39
C VAL A 27 5.22 10.65 7.94
N CYS A 28 4.97 9.36 7.70
CA CYS A 28 4.39 8.93 6.43
C CYS A 28 2.89 9.24 6.44
N SER A 29 2.46 10.01 5.44
CA SER A 29 1.05 10.33 5.24
C SER A 29 0.23 9.07 4.96
N PRO A 30 -0.97 8.93 5.55
CA PRO A 30 -1.89 7.86 5.16
C PRO A 30 -2.21 7.95 3.67
N LEU A 31 -2.16 6.82 2.99
CA LEU A 31 -2.51 6.72 1.57
C LEU A 31 -4.02 6.56 1.39
N SER A 32 -4.56 7.19 0.36
CA SER A 32 -5.94 6.99 -0.11
C SER A 32 -5.94 6.48 -1.54
N LEU A 33 -6.94 5.68 -1.90
CA LEU A 33 -7.08 5.19 -3.27
C LEU A 33 -7.53 6.35 -4.16
N SER A 34 -6.72 6.72 -5.15
CA SER A 34 -7.13 7.60 -6.24
C SER A 34 -8.03 6.82 -7.19
N ARG A 35 -7.49 5.72 -7.74
CA ARG A 35 -8.18 4.81 -8.66
C ARG A 35 -7.48 3.47 -8.76
N THR A 36 -8.23 2.45 -9.15
CA THR A 36 -7.68 1.18 -9.62
C THR A 36 -7.37 1.33 -11.11
N VAL A 37 -6.08 1.31 -11.48
CA VAL A 37 -5.62 1.43 -12.87
C VAL A 37 -5.88 0.15 -13.64
N SER A 38 -5.59 -1.01 -13.04
CA SER A 38 -5.92 -2.30 -13.62
C SER A 38 -6.13 -3.37 -12.56
N ALA A 39 -6.90 -4.39 -12.91
CA ALA A 39 -7.12 -5.58 -12.09
C ALA A 39 -7.14 -6.81 -13.02
N ARG A 40 -6.22 -7.75 -12.80
CA ARG A 40 -6.13 -8.99 -13.58
C ARG A 40 -6.18 -10.16 -12.63
N SER A 41 -6.91 -11.21 -12.96
CA SER A 41 -6.97 -12.42 -12.13
C SER A 41 -6.35 -13.61 -12.84
N ARG A 42 -5.68 -14.47 -12.08
CA ARG A 42 -5.22 -15.78 -12.53
C ARG A 42 -5.73 -16.84 -11.55
N MET A 43 -6.14 -17.98 -12.09
CA MET A 43 -6.48 -19.13 -11.28
C MET A 43 -5.23 -19.98 -11.12
N ASN A 44 -4.77 -20.15 -9.88
CA ASN A 44 -3.71 -21.08 -9.59
C ASN A 44 -4.34 -22.48 -9.52
N ARG A 45 -4.06 -23.32 -10.52
CA ARG A 45 -4.68 -24.65 -10.66
C ARG A 45 -4.19 -25.65 -9.62
N GLU A 46 -3.00 -25.44 -9.06
CA GLU A 46 -2.42 -26.32 -8.04
C GLU A 46 -3.00 -26.05 -6.66
N SER A 47 -3.19 -24.78 -6.29
CA SER A 47 -3.72 -24.39 -4.98
C SER A 47 -5.23 -24.14 -4.96
N SER A 48 -5.91 -24.17 -6.12
CA SER A 48 -7.29 -23.70 -6.30
C SER A 48 -7.53 -22.27 -5.79
N ARG A 49 -6.46 -21.49 -5.59
CA ARG A 49 -6.51 -20.10 -5.12
C ARG A 49 -6.63 -19.17 -6.32
N ARG A 50 -7.41 -18.11 -6.17
CA ARG A 50 -7.47 -17.05 -7.19
C ARG A 50 -6.53 -15.92 -6.79
N GLU A 51 -5.61 -15.60 -7.66
CA GLU A 51 -4.65 -14.53 -7.50
C GLU A 51 -5.14 -13.32 -8.32
N TYR A 52 -5.01 -12.14 -7.75
CA TYR A 52 -5.35 -10.88 -8.38
C TYR A 52 -4.15 -9.96 -8.38
N LEU A 53 -3.70 -9.56 -9.56
CA LEU A 53 -2.72 -8.52 -9.75
C LEU A 53 -3.45 -7.18 -9.93
N PHE A 54 -3.31 -6.29 -8.96
CA PHE A 54 -3.86 -4.94 -9.00
C PHE A 54 -2.75 -3.95 -9.30
N VAL A 55 -3.06 -2.98 -10.16
CA VAL A 55 -2.30 -1.74 -10.26
C VAL A 55 -3.19 -0.63 -9.70
N VAL A 56 -2.76 0.00 -8.61
CA VAL A 56 -3.49 1.08 -7.95
C VAL A 56 -2.69 2.37 -7.95
N GLU A 57 -3.40 3.48 -8.12
CA GLU A 57 -2.86 4.82 -7.93
C GLU A 57 -3.35 5.35 -6.58
N THR A 58 -2.44 5.91 -5.77
CA THR A 58 -2.77 6.46 -4.46
C THR A 58 -2.38 7.92 -4.33
N LEU A 59 -3.08 8.61 -3.44
CA LEU A 59 -2.73 9.94 -2.96
C LEU A 59 -2.27 9.86 -1.51
N PRO A 60 -1.44 10.81 -1.05
CA PRO A 60 -0.71 11.81 -1.84
C PRO A 60 0.43 11.19 -2.69
N GLY A 61 1.02 12.00 -3.57
CA GLY A 61 2.23 11.64 -4.32
C GLY A 61 2.01 10.87 -5.63
N TRP A 62 0.76 10.66 -6.05
CA TRP A 62 0.40 9.99 -7.32
C TRP A 62 1.13 8.66 -7.49
N SER A 63 1.01 7.88 -6.44
CA SER A 63 1.83 6.72 -6.19
C SER A 63 1.25 5.49 -6.86
N MET A 64 2.02 4.83 -7.74
CA MET A 64 1.53 3.64 -8.46
C MET A 64 2.11 2.37 -7.87
N PHE A 65 1.24 1.49 -7.38
CA PHE A 65 1.63 0.21 -6.81
C PHE A 65 1.05 -0.94 -7.63
N GLU A 66 1.91 -1.90 -7.96
CA GLU A 66 1.52 -3.22 -8.43
C GLU A 66 1.52 -4.19 -7.24
N VAL A 67 0.40 -4.88 -7.01
CA VAL A 67 0.19 -5.69 -5.82
C VAL A 67 -0.51 -6.99 -6.17
N THR A 68 0.04 -8.10 -5.68
CA THR A 68 -0.59 -9.42 -5.78
C THR A 68 -1.39 -9.70 -4.52
N VAL A 69 -2.69 -9.93 -4.70
CA VAL A 69 -3.65 -10.25 -3.64
C VAL A 69 -4.21 -11.64 -3.89
N HIS A 70 -4.23 -12.46 -2.86
CA HIS A 70 -4.81 -13.78 -2.97
C HIS A 70 -6.22 -13.84 -2.38
N ARG A 71 -7.06 -14.68 -2.99
CA ARG A 71 -8.41 -14.98 -2.52
C ARG A 71 -8.61 -16.48 -2.44
N GLU A 72 -9.01 -16.95 -1.26
CA GLU A 72 -9.39 -18.35 -1.05
C GLU A 72 -10.69 -18.69 -1.80
N GLY A 73 -10.74 -19.88 -2.39
CA GLY A 73 -11.81 -20.33 -3.30
C GLY A 73 -12.93 -21.11 -2.62
N ASN A 74 -12.85 -21.33 -1.31
CA ASN A 74 -13.57 -22.40 -0.62
C ASN A 74 -14.15 -21.91 0.71
N GLY A 75 -15.14 -21.04 0.60
CA GLY A 75 -15.96 -20.57 1.71
C GLY A 75 -16.80 -19.37 1.26
N SER A 76 -17.99 -19.20 1.82
CA SER A 76 -18.91 -18.08 1.56
C SER A 76 -18.34 -16.67 1.80
N GLY A 77 -17.07 -16.56 2.22
CA GLY A 77 -16.32 -15.33 2.38
C GLY A 77 -15.68 -14.86 1.08
N HIS A 78 -16.12 -13.72 0.57
CA HIS A 78 -15.47 -12.98 -0.51
C HIS A 78 -14.18 -12.26 -0.04
N GLU A 79 -13.42 -12.88 0.87
CA GLU A 79 -12.36 -12.20 1.60
C GLU A 79 -10.99 -12.45 0.96
N PHE A 80 -10.23 -11.36 0.83
CA PHE A 80 -8.83 -11.40 0.41
C PHE A 80 -7.98 -11.82 1.62
N SER A 81 -7.28 -12.95 1.51
CA SER A 81 -6.56 -13.52 2.66
C SER A 81 -5.19 -12.87 2.88
N ASP A 82 -4.40 -12.65 1.83
CA ASP A 82 -3.03 -12.14 1.99
C ASP A 82 -2.57 -11.22 0.84
N LEU A 83 -1.61 -10.34 1.16
CA LEU A 83 -0.74 -9.69 0.18
C LEU A 83 0.55 -10.49 0.09
N ASP A 84 0.93 -10.86 -1.12
CA ASP A 84 2.21 -11.54 -1.34
C ASP A 84 3.32 -10.51 -1.54
N ASP A 85 3.20 -9.69 -2.59
CA ASP A 85 4.21 -8.71 -2.95
C ASP A 85 3.61 -7.33 -3.28
N ILE A 86 4.32 -6.28 -2.88
CA ILE A 86 3.97 -4.88 -3.14
C ILE A 86 5.14 -4.20 -3.81
N SER A 87 4.95 -3.81 -5.07
CA SER A 87 5.95 -3.13 -5.86
C SER A 87 5.50 -1.72 -6.22
N ARG A 88 6.30 -0.72 -5.83
CA ARG A 88 6.16 0.65 -6.31
C ARG A 88 6.71 0.72 -7.74
N ILE A 89 5.86 1.04 -8.72
CA ILE A 89 6.21 0.95 -10.15
C ILE A 89 6.50 2.30 -10.82
N ASN A 90 6.30 3.43 -10.13
CA ASN A 90 6.76 4.75 -10.59
C ASN A 90 7.76 5.38 -9.62
N MET A 91 8.54 6.33 -10.13
CA MET A 91 9.56 7.04 -9.33
C MET A 91 8.91 7.74 -8.12
N TYR A 92 9.53 7.58 -6.94
CA TYR A 92 9.11 8.26 -5.70
C TYR A 92 9.93 9.53 -5.42
N GLY A 93 11.12 9.69 -6.01
CA GLY A 93 11.95 10.89 -5.86
C GLY A 93 12.14 11.31 -4.40
N PHE A 94 11.84 12.57 -4.09
CA PHE A 94 11.94 13.13 -2.73
C PHE A 94 10.71 12.87 -1.84
N GLN A 95 9.73 12.07 -2.29
CA GLN A 95 8.51 11.82 -1.52
C GLN A 95 8.80 11.09 -0.19
N SER A 96 9.85 10.28 -0.12
CA SER A 96 10.21 9.51 1.09
C SER A 96 11.49 10.02 1.78
N HIS A 97 11.79 11.32 1.67
CA HIS A 97 13.04 11.90 2.17
C HIS A 97 13.27 11.75 3.69
N CYS A 98 12.20 11.52 4.47
CA CYS A 98 12.22 11.44 5.92
C CYS A 98 12.54 10.04 6.44
N THR A 99 12.92 9.08 5.57
CA THR A 99 13.29 7.73 5.99
C THR A 99 14.41 7.15 5.14
N ASP A 100 15.31 6.44 5.79
CA ASP A 100 16.33 5.60 5.14
C ASP A 100 16.01 4.10 5.23
N ASP A 101 14.90 3.72 5.88
CA ASP A 101 14.44 2.33 5.88
C ASP A 101 13.89 1.98 4.50
N TRP A 102 14.59 1.12 3.77
CA TRP A 102 14.23 0.71 2.42
C TRP A 102 12.82 0.10 2.31
N ARG A 103 12.28 -0.46 3.40
CA ARG A 103 10.92 -1.01 3.46
C ARG A 103 9.89 0.10 3.43
N LEU A 104 10.21 1.25 4.03
CA LEU A 104 9.33 2.41 4.10
C LEU A 104 9.54 3.35 2.91
N LYS A 105 10.77 3.45 2.40
CA LYS A 105 11.19 4.37 1.34
C LYS A 105 10.41 4.23 0.03
N LYS A 106 9.95 3.02 -0.30
CA LYS A 106 9.13 2.74 -1.50
C LYS A 106 7.65 3.16 -1.36
N HIS A 107 7.17 3.36 -0.13
CA HIS A 107 5.74 3.48 0.17
C HIS A 107 5.38 4.82 0.81
N CYS A 108 6.33 5.45 1.51
CA CYS A 108 6.09 6.62 2.33
C CYS A 108 6.00 7.91 1.51
N PHE A 109 4.97 8.71 1.81
CA PHE A 109 4.95 10.12 1.44
C PHE A 109 5.16 10.95 2.72
N CYS A 110 6.31 11.58 2.83
CA CYS A 110 6.74 12.33 3.99
C CYS A 110 5.96 13.63 4.13
N VAL A 111 5.40 13.84 5.30
CA VAL A 111 4.75 15.09 5.70
C VAL A 111 5.32 15.55 7.02
N LYS A 112 5.50 16.86 7.16
CA LYS A 112 5.93 17.46 8.41
C LYS A 112 4.77 17.41 9.41
N VAL A 113 5.05 17.01 10.64
CA VAL A 113 4.06 17.04 11.72
C VAL A 113 3.88 18.49 12.13
N GLU A 114 2.70 19.06 11.87
CA GLU A 114 2.33 20.35 12.44
C GLU A 114 2.14 20.17 13.95
N ARG A 115 3.09 20.69 14.74
CA ARG A 115 2.88 20.85 16.17
C ARG A 115 1.86 21.98 16.34
N LYS A 116 0.68 21.68 16.90
CA LYS A 116 -0.21 22.76 17.37
C LYS A 116 0.60 23.66 18.32
N PRO A 117 0.53 25.00 18.19
CA PRO A 117 1.09 25.87 19.19
C PRO A 117 0.48 25.45 20.53
N HIS A 118 1.34 25.16 21.51
CA HIS A 118 0.88 25.07 22.89
C HIS A 118 0.52 26.51 23.27
N GLY A 119 -0.77 26.84 23.18
CA GLY A 119 -1.33 28.03 23.82
C GLY A 119 -1.35 27.85 25.32
#